data_AF-A0A6B3F8T0-F1
#
_entry.id   AF-A0A6B3F8T0-F1
#
_cell.length_a   1.000
_cell.length_b   1.000
_cell.length_c   1.000
_cell.angle_alpha   90.00
_cell.angle_beta   90.00
_cell.angle_gamma   90.00
#
_symmetry.space_group_name_H-M   'P 1'
#
loop_
_entity.id
_entity.type
_entity.pdbx_description
1 polymer ?
#
loop_
_entity_poly.entity_id
_entity_poly.type
_entity_poly.pdbx_seq_one_letter_code
_entity_poly.pdbx_strand_id
1 'polypeptide(L)'
;AAGDALGIDLLNNPSLVEKDAAVAWKTGLWYWNTQNGPGTMTPHDAIVNGHGFGETIRSINGSLECDGKNPAQVQSRVDNYTRFAQILGVDPGTNLSC
;
A
#
# COMPACT_ATOMS: atom_id res chain seq x y z
N ALA A 1 11.35 12.12 5.85
CA ALA A 1 9.97 11.64 5.57
C ALA A 1 9.56 10.52 6.55
N ALA A 2 9.88 9.25 6.30
CA ALA A 2 9.51 8.15 7.22
C ALA A 2 10.18 8.26 8.59
N GLY A 3 11.50 8.50 8.61
CA GLY A 3 12.25 8.66 9.85
C GLY A 3 11.73 9.80 10.72
N ASP A 4 11.54 10.98 10.13
CA ASP A 4 10.98 12.15 10.83
C ASP A 4 9.59 11.88 11.40
N ALA A 5 8.69 11.26 10.61
CA ALA A 5 7.33 10.94 11.04
C ALA A 5 7.29 9.92 12.19
N LEU A 6 8.28 9.02 12.25
CA LEU A 6 8.36 7.97 13.27
C LEU A 6 9.24 8.34 14.46
N GLY A 7 9.96 9.46 14.41
CA GLY A 7 10.95 9.85 15.41
C GLY A 7 12.18 8.94 15.44
N ILE A 8 12.57 8.36 14.30
CA ILE A 8 13.67 7.40 14.16
C ILE A 8 14.60 7.87 13.04
N ASP A 9 15.91 7.97 13.28
CA ASP A 9 16.87 8.38 12.24
C ASP A 9 17.16 7.25 11.24
N LEU A 10 16.19 7.00 10.36
CA LEU A 10 16.29 6.03 9.28
C LEU A 10 17.14 6.51 8.11
N LEU A 11 17.49 7.81 8.05
CA LEU A 11 18.37 8.34 7.00
C LEU A 11 19.79 7.85 7.23
N ASN A 12 20.29 7.93 8.47
CA ASN A 12 21.63 7.47 8.81
C ASN A 12 21.67 6.00 9.25
N ASN A 13 20.53 5.43 9.66
CA ASN A 13 20.44 4.03 10.12
C ASN A 13 19.39 3.21 9.34
N PRO A 14 19.46 3.13 8.01
CA PRO A 14 18.43 2.46 7.21
C PRO A 14 18.31 0.96 7.50
N SER A 15 19.40 0.31 7.95
CA SER A 15 19.38 -1.12 8.30
C SER A 15 18.46 -1.46 9.48
N LEU A 16 17.96 -0.46 10.23
CA LEU A 16 16.94 -0.69 11.24
C LEU A 16 15.65 -1.27 10.63
N VAL A 17 15.32 -0.91 9.38
CA VAL A 17 14.12 -1.40 8.69
C VAL A 17 14.18 -2.92 8.42
N GLU A 18 15.37 -3.50 8.25
CA GLU A 18 15.54 -4.95 8.05
C GLU A 18 15.87 -5.71 9.35
N LYS A 19 16.36 -5.03 10.40
CA LYS A 19 16.81 -5.64 11.66
C LYS A 19 15.80 -5.56 12.79
N ASP A 20 14.93 -4.56 12.79
CA ASP A 20 13.93 -4.35 13.84
C ASP A 20 12.52 -4.50 13.25
N ALA A 21 11.80 -5.53 13.71
CA ALA A 21 10.47 -5.84 13.21
C ALA A 21 9.45 -4.73 13.49
N ALA A 22 9.55 -4.03 14.62
CA ALA A 22 8.63 -2.94 14.93
C ALA A 22 8.89 -1.73 14.03
N VAL A 23 10.17 -1.44 13.74
CA VAL A 23 10.53 -0.41 12.75
C VAL A 23 10.04 -0.79 11.35
N ALA A 24 10.22 -2.04 10.93
CA ALA A 24 9.75 -2.55 9.65
C ALA A 24 8.23 -2.36 9.47
N TRP A 25 7.44 -2.72 10.48
CA TRP A 25 5.98 -2.53 10.43
C TRP A 25 5.59 -1.06 10.45
N LYS A 26 6.26 -0.24 11.26
CA LYS A 26 5.99 1.21 11.32
C LYS A 26 6.25 1.89 9.99
N THR A 27 7.27 1.51 9.23
CA THR A 27 7.52 2.11 7.91
C THR A 27 6.47 1.69 6.89
N GLY A 28 6.01 0.44 6.91
CA GLY A 28 4.88 -0.01 6.09
C GLY A 28 3.59 0.75 6.39
N LEU A 29 3.25 0.89 7.68
CA LEU A 29 2.09 1.68 8.12
C LEU A 29 2.24 3.17 7.81
N TRP A 30 3.43 3.74 7.96
CA TRP A 30 3.71 5.13 7.59
C TRP A 30 3.38 5.35 6.11
N TYR A 31 3.82 4.47 5.22
CA TYR A 31 3.51 4.60 3.80
C TYR A 31 1.99 4.53 3.57
N TRP A 32 1.34 3.49 4.08
CA TRP A 32 -0.09 3.23 3.89
C TRP A 32 -1.00 4.38 4.34
N ASN A 33 -0.63 5.08 5.41
CA ASN A 33 -1.48 6.10 6.03
C ASN A 33 -1.09 7.55 5.67
N THR A 34 0.02 7.78 4.96
CA THR A 34 0.50 9.15 4.72
C THR A 34 0.99 9.45 3.31
N GLN A 35 1.23 8.42 2.49
CA GLN A 35 1.85 8.60 1.18
C GLN A 35 0.84 8.34 0.06
N ASN A 36 0.80 9.25 -0.90
CA ASN A 36 -0.01 9.08 -2.12
C ASN A 36 0.77 8.32 -3.22
N GLY A 37 2.10 8.25 -3.11
CA GLY A 37 2.97 7.69 -4.15
C GLY A 37 2.66 8.26 -5.54
N PRO A 38 2.52 7.43 -6.60
CA PRO A 38 2.10 7.90 -7.91
C PRO A 38 0.57 8.02 -8.08
N GLY A 39 -0.21 7.78 -7.02
CA GLY A 39 -1.65 7.99 -6.97
C GLY A 39 -2.04 9.40 -6.52
N THR A 40 -3.30 9.55 -6.10
CA THR A 40 -3.87 10.86 -5.71
C THR A 40 -4.34 10.93 -4.26
N MET A 41 -4.34 9.80 -3.54
CA MET A 41 -4.78 9.69 -2.15
C MET A 41 -3.95 8.64 -1.41
N THR A 42 -4.05 8.58 -0.09
CA THR A 42 -3.38 7.51 0.66
C THR A 42 -4.09 6.17 0.44
N PRO A 43 -3.38 5.03 0.49
CA PRO A 43 -4.02 3.72 0.53
C PRO A 43 -5.06 3.58 1.65
N HIS A 44 -4.83 4.19 2.81
CA HIS A 44 -5.81 4.25 3.89
C HIS A 44 -7.12 4.92 3.43
N ASP A 45 -7.03 6.14 2.89
CA ASP A 45 -8.19 6.92 2.43
C ASP A 45 -8.93 6.21 1.29
N ALA A 46 -8.21 5.51 0.41
CA ALA A 46 -8.79 4.74 -0.67
C ALA A 46 -9.75 3.65 -0.17
N ILE A 47 -9.40 2.97 0.92
CA ILE A 47 -10.22 1.91 1.51
C ILE A 47 -11.34 2.51 2.37
N VAL A 48 -11.02 3.40 3.32
CA VAL A 48 -12.02 3.86 4.30
C VAL A 48 -13.10 4.77 3.69
N ASN A 49 -12.79 5.45 2.58
CA ASN A 49 -13.76 6.29 1.85
C ASN A 49 -14.39 5.56 0.65
N GLY A 50 -14.09 4.27 0.44
CA GLY A 50 -14.72 3.45 -0.60
C GLY A 50 -14.31 3.78 -2.03
N HIS A 51 -13.12 4.34 -2.26
CA HIS A 51 -12.58 4.55 -3.61
C HIS A 51 -12.10 3.24 -4.25
N GLY A 52 -11.74 2.24 -3.44
CA GLY A 52 -11.48 0.86 -3.87
C GLY A 52 -10.01 0.45 -3.83
N PHE A 53 -9.78 -0.86 -3.89
CA PHE A 53 -8.42 -1.43 -3.78
C PHE A 53 -7.49 -1.01 -4.92
N GLY A 54 -8.03 -0.69 -6.10
CA GLY A 54 -7.27 -0.20 -7.25
C GLY A 54 -6.47 1.07 -6.96
N GLU A 55 -7.02 1.99 -6.16
CA GLU A 55 -6.30 3.21 -5.77
C GLU A 55 -5.14 2.93 -4.82
N THR A 56 -5.17 1.83 -4.06
CA THR A 56 -4.02 1.38 -3.26
C THR A 56 -2.90 0.85 -4.16
N ILE A 57 -3.25 0.10 -5.21
CA ILE A 57 -2.28 -0.38 -6.23
C ILE A 57 -1.65 0.83 -6.91
N ARG A 58 -2.50 1.80 -7.30
CA ARG A 58 -2.08 3.04 -7.94
C ARG A 58 -1.13 3.83 -7.06
N SER A 59 -1.42 3.95 -5.77
CA SER A 59 -0.61 4.69 -4.81
C SER A 59 0.68 3.98 -4.43
N ILE A 60 0.82 2.66 -4.63
CA ILE A 60 2.04 1.91 -4.32
C ILE A 60 2.97 1.82 -5.54
N ASN A 61 2.46 1.48 -6.72
CA ASN A 61 3.27 1.32 -7.93
C ASN A 61 2.52 1.61 -9.24
N GLY A 62 1.51 2.48 -9.20
CA GLY A 62 0.63 2.72 -10.33
C GLY A 62 1.29 3.28 -11.58
N SER A 63 2.42 3.99 -11.43
CA SER A 63 3.17 4.52 -12.56
C SER A 63 3.70 3.41 -13.50
N LEU A 64 3.90 2.19 -12.99
CA LEU A 64 4.44 1.05 -13.72
C LEU A 64 3.43 -0.08 -13.95
N GLU A 65 2.36 -0.15 -13.15
CA GLU A 65 1.41 -1.27 -13.20
C GLU A 65 0.04 -0.89 -13.78
N CYS A 66 -0.51 0.26 -13.35
CA CYS A 66 -1.86 0.68 -13.72
C CYS A 66 -1.96 1.14 -15.19
N ASP A 67 -3.19 1.39 -15.63
CA ASP A 67 -3.55 1.91 -16.94
C ASP A 67 -3.04 1.01 -18.08
N GLY A 68 -3.09 -0.31 -17.83
CA GLY A 68 -2.71 -1.35 -18.78
C GLY A 68 -1.20 -1.61 -18.91
N LYS A 69 -0.35 -0.97 -18.09
CA LYS A 69 1.11 -1.12 -18.19
C LYS A 69 1.61 -2.49 -17.74
N ASN A 70 1.01 -3.06 -16.69
CA ASN A 70 1.30 -4.42 -16.26
C ASN A 70 0.04 -5.12 -15.71
N PRO A 71 -0.88 -5.56 -16.59
CA PRO A 71 -2.14 -6.17 -16.18
C PRO A 71 -1.96 -7.43 -15.31
N ALA A 72 -0.89 -8.20 -15.55
CA ALA A 72 -0.60 -9.41 -14.79
C ALA A 72 -0.25 -9.11 -13.32
N GLN A 73 0.52 -8.04 -13.07
CA GLN A 73 0.85 -7.62 -11.70
C GLN A 73 -0.36 -7.05 -10.97
N VAL A 74 -1.19 -6.25 -11.64
CA VAL A 74 -2.45 -5.76 -11.06
C VAL A 74 -3.35 -6.94 -10.66
N GLN A 75 -3.54 -7.91 -11.56
CA GLN A 75 -4.35 -9.09 -11.26
C GLN A 75 -3.80 -9.89 -10.07
N SER A 76 -2.48 -10.10 -10.03
CA SER A 76 -1.83 -10.79 -8.90
C SER A 76 -2.08 -10.09 -7.55
N ARG A 77 -2.13 -8.75 -7.53
CA ARG A 77 -2.49 -7.99 -6.31
C ARG A 77 -3.96 -8.16 -5.95
N VAL A 78 -4.86 -8.10 -6.93
CA VAL A 78 -6.31 -8.30 -6.73
C VAL A 78 -6.61 -9.70 -6.21
N ASP A 79 -5.94 -10.73 -6.74
CA ASP A 79 -6.11 -12.11 -6.30
C ASP A 79 -5.70 -12.29 -4.84
N ASN A 80 -4.55 -11.73 -4.44
CA ASN A 80 -4.08 -11.78 -3.05
C ASN A 80 -5.01 -11.01 -2.11
N TYR A 81 -5.48 -9.82 -2.50
CA TYR A 81 -6.43 -9.06 -1.70
C TYR A 81 -7.75 -9.79 -1.52
N THR A 82 -8.30 -10.36 -2.59
CA THR A 82 -9.55 -11.14 -2.56
C THR A 82 -9.39 -12.37 -1.67
N ARG A 83 -8.25 -13.05 -1.75
CA ARG A 83 -7.93 -14.17 -0.84
C ARG A 83 -7.86 -13.73 0.62
N PHE A 84 -7.24 -12.59 0.93
CA PHE A 84 -7.20 -12.06 2.30
C PHE A 84 -8.58 -11.64 2.80
N ALA A 85 -9.40 -11.00 1.97
CA ALA A 85 -10.79 -10.67 2.29
C ALA A 85 -11.61 -11.93 2.61
N GLN A 86 -11.44 -13.00 1.83
CA GLN A 86 -12.05 -14.31 2.09
C GLN A 86 -11.62 -14.91 3.43
N ILE A 87 -10.32 -14.88 3.76
CA ILE A 87 -9.80 -15.38 5.04
C ILE A 87 -10.42 -14.61 6.22
N LEU A 88 -10.63 -13.30 6.06
CA LEU A 88 -11.20 -12.42 7.07
C LEU A 88 -12.74 -12.42 7.09
N GLY A 89 -13.39 -13.08 6.12
CA GLY A 89 -14.85 -13.14 6.01
C GLY A 89 -15.52 -11.81 5.67
N VAL A 90 -14.82 -10.94 4.92
CA VAL A 90 -15.33 -9.61 4.51
C VAL A 90 -15.46 -9.50 2.99
N ASP A 91 -16.33 -8.60 2.54
CA ASP A 91 -16.47 -8.26 1.12
C ASP A 91 -15.24 -7.45 0.65
N PRO A 92 -14.55 -7.85 -0.44
CA PRO A 92 -13.43 -7.08 -0.99
C PRO A 92 -13.85 -5.70 -1.51
N GLY A 93 -15.14 -5.47 -1.77
CA GLY A 93 -15.66 -4.22 -2.31
C GLY A 93 -15.49 -4.10 -3.83
N THR A 94 -15.66 -2.87 -4.34
CA THR A 94 -15.62 -2.55 -5.78
C THR A 94 -14.33 -1.84 -6.17
N ASN A 95 -14.14 -1.58 -7.48
CA ASN A 95 -12.99 -0.85 -8.03
C ASN A 95 -11.64 -1.47 -7.62
N LEU A 96 -11.52 -2.79 -7.81
CA LEU A 96 -10.35 -3.55 -7.36
C LEU A 96 -9.12 -3.36 -8.24
N SER A 97 -9.32 -3.04 -9.52
CA SER A 97 -8.24 -2.85 -10.49
C SER A 97 -7.91 -1.37 -10.67
N CYS A 98 -6.69 -1.15 -11.13
CA CYS A 98 -6.27 0.00 -11.93
C CYS A 98 -5.63 -0.56 -13.23
#